data_AF-A0A8J6BA54-F1
#
_entry.id   AF-A0A8J6BA54-F1
#
_cell.length_a   1.000
_cell.length_b   1.000
_cell.length_c   1.000
_cell.angle_alpha   90.00
_cell.angle_beta   90.00
_cell.angle_gamma   90.00
#
_symmetry.space_group_name_H-M   'P 1'
#
loop_
_entity.id
_entity.type
_entity.pdbx_description
1 polymer ?
#
loop_
_entity_poly.entity_id
_entity_poly.type
_entity_poly.pdbx_seq_one_letter_code
_entity_poly.pdbx_strand_id
1 'polypeptide(L)'
;MPKKVRRSAKASKKEPNDFDVRFSINEAAPSYNALKDKNLSNYFCQKTVQRRLMQTGLITRDGRLVDQNKRGGKILIVEQELKAASDRKAREIAEREELERQRVVLEKRKMEMRKKARMVAELKQETATRRMNWAKKFGSPGALGSGKIVSSKPYLPSDLPPAPALDENDFYCNSGRDSEMSFSSSKFSEDHEMEEVNRELMELESGGAPSGPIDEAMDVQLAQLGSEIGALMNAYGEEPMPVADSYT
;
A
#
# COMPACT_ATOMS: atom_id res chain seq x y z
N MET A 1 47.47 -3.05 79.94
CA MET A 1 46.08 -2.85 79.45
C MET A 1 45.83 -1.36 79.25
N PRO A 2 45.90 -0.81 78.01
CA PRO A 2 45.69 0.62 77.79
C PRO A 2 44.19 0.95 77.62
N LYS A 3 43.76 2.03 78.29
CA LYS A 3 42.37 2.51 78.33
C LYS A 3 41.98 3.19 77.01
N LYS A 4 40.89 2.74 76.37
CA LYS A 4 40.32 3.35 75.16
C LYS A 4 39.71 4.72 75.48
N VAL A 5 40.29 5.78 74.95
CA VAL A 5 39.75 7.15 74.98
C VAL A 5 38.60 7.25 73.97
N ARG A 6 37.36 7.41 74.46
CA ARG A 6 36.18 7.68 73.63
C ARG A 6 36.24 9.12 73.12
N ARG A 7 36.60 9.31 71.85
CA ARG A 7 36.42 10.60 71.16
C ARG A 7 34.92 10.81 70.90
N SER A 8 34.32 11.77 71.60
CA SER A 8 32.97 12.24 71.28
C SER A 8 33.03 13.04 69.98
N ALA A 9 32.48 12.47 68.91
CA ALA A 9 32.19 13.20 67.70
C ALA A 9 31.05 14.19 68.02
N LYS A 10 31.41 15.44 68.33
CA LYS A 10 30.45 16.54 68.34
C LYS A 10 29.99 16.74 66.90
N ALA A 11 28.83 16.18 66.57
CA ALA A 11 28.09 16.51 65.37
C ALA A 11 27.73 18.01 65.47
N SER A 12 28.52 18.84 64.79
CA SER A 12 28.20 20.25 64.59
C SER A 12 26.84 20.31 63.90
N LYS A 13 25.83 20.80 64.62
CA LYS A 13 24.56 21.24 64.06
C LYS A 13 24.90 22.18 62.91
N LYS A 14 24.57 21.79 61.67
CA LYS A 14 24.63 22.69 60.54
C LYS A 14 23.57 23.77 60.81
N GLU A 15 24.03 24.98 61.11
CA GLU A 15 23.20 26.18 61.14
C GLU A 15 22.45 26.28 59.80
N PRO A 16 21.14 26.59 59.80
CA PRO A 16 20.38 26.74 58.57
C PRO A 16 20.81 28.02 57.85
N ASN A 17 21.33 27.83 56.63
CA ASN A 17 21.34 28.77 55.52
C ASN A 17 21.55 30.25 55.88
N ASP A 18 22.81 30.68 55.86
CA ASP A 18 23.13 32.06 55.52
C ASP A 18 22.47 32.39 54.18
N PHE A 19 21.69 33.47 54.15
CA PHE A 19 21.01 33.93 52.95
C PHE A 19 22.07 34.51 52.00
N ASP A 20 22.62 33.67 51.12
CA ASP A 20 23.64 34.09 50.17
C ASP A 20 23.02 35.11 49.18
N VAL A 21 23.29 36.39 49.42
CA VAL A 21 22.78 37.52 48.61
C VAL A 21 23.47 37.57 47.24
N ARG A 22 24.42 36.67 46.97
CA ARG A 22 25.05 36.48 45.67
C ARG A 22 24.14 35.66 44.78
N PHE A 23 22.95 36.18 44.48
CA PHE A 23 22.15 35.68 43.37
C PHE A 23 22.97 35.84 42.09
N SER A 24 23.52 34.74 41.61
CA SER A 24 24.05 34.56 40.27
C SER A 24 22.97 34.98 39.27
N ILE A 25 23.04 36.21 38.77
CA ILE A 25 22.07 36.83 37.84
C ILE A 25 21.85 35.96 36.57
N ASN A 26 22.79 35.03 36.30
CA ASN A 26 22.78 34.14 35.15
C ASN A 26 22.28 32.71 35.45
N GLU A 27 21.96 32.36 36.70
CA GLU A 27 21.37 31.06 37.01
C GLU A 27 19.84 31.17 36.92
N ALA A 28 19.24 30.32 36.09
CA ALA A 28 17.80 30.23 36.00
C ALA A 28 17.24 29.87 37.38
N ALA A 29 16.33 30.70 37.88
CA ALA A 29 15.65 30.44 39.14
C ALA A 29 15.02 29.04 39.10
N PRO A 30 15.08 28.26 40.20
CA PRO A 30 14.46 26.96 40.24
C PRO A 30 12.97 27.08 39.89
N SER A 31 12.50 26.19 39.01
CA SER A 31 11.10 26.19 38.56
C SER A 31 10.19 25.95 39.77
N TYR A 32 9.46 27.00 40.16
CA TYR A 32 8.52 26.94 41.27
C TYR A 32 7.28 26.12 40.88
N ASN A 33 6.92 25.15 41.71
CA ASN A 33 5.74 24.32 41.52
C ASN A 33 4.67 24.63 42.59
N ALA A 34 3.65 25.39 42.20
CA ALA A 34 2.55 25.79 43.08
C ALA A 34 1.85 24.60 43.74
N LEU A 35 1.75 23.45 43.06
CA LEU A 35 1.05 22.27 43.58
C LEU A 35 1.79 21.58 44.74
N LYS A 36 3.07 21.90 44.93
CA LYS A 36 3.87 21.43 46.07
C LYS A 36 3.97 22.46 47.19
N ASP A 37 3.39 23.65 47.00
CA ASP A 37 3.45 24.71 48.00
C ASP A 37 2.50 24.40 49.17
N LYS A 38 3.05 24.41 50.38
CA LYS A 38 2.31 24.24 51.63
C LYS A 38 1.35 25.39 51.88
N ASN A 39 1.70 26.61 51.46
CA ASN A 39 0.86 27.79 51.69
C ASN A 39 -0.43 27.73 50.83
N LEU A 40 -0.37 27.01 49.71
CA LEU A 40 -1.51 26.82 48.81
C LEU A 40 -2.26 25.50 49.06
N SER A 41 -1.87 24.71 50.08
CA SER A 41 -2.47 23.40 50.34
C SER A 41 -3.98 23.48 50.56
N ASN A 42 -4.44 24.51 51.26
CA ASN A 42 -5.86 24.71 51.56
C ASN A 42 -6.68 25.02 50.30
N TYR A 43 -6.11 25.76 49.35
CA TYR A 43 -6.75 26.03 48.07
C TYR A 43 -6.91 24.74 47.24
N PHE A 44 -5.85 23.92 47.17
CA PHE A 44 -5.89 22.65 46.46
C PHE A 44 -6.66 21.54 47.19
N CYS A 45 -7.04 21.75 48.45
CA CYS A 45 -7.90 20.82 49.19
C CYS A 45 -9.39 20.95 48.80
N GLN A 46 -9.79 22.04 48.12
CA GLN A 46 -11.17 22.23 47.69
C GLN A 46 -11.58 21.20 46.62
N LYS A 47 -12.74 20.55 46.81
CA LYS A 47 -13.22 19.48 45.90
C LYS A 47 -13.39 19.95 44.45
N THR A 48 -13.79 21.21 44.25
CA THR A 48 -13.95 21.82 42.91
C THR A 48 -12.61 21.94 42.19
N VAL A 49 -11.59 22.43 42.90
CA VAL A 49 -10.23 22.56 42.40
C VAL A 49 -9.63 21.17 42.14
N GLN A 50 -9.80 20.22 43.06
CA GLN A 50 -9.34 18.83 42.87
C GLN A 50 -9.98 18.17 41.65
N ARG A 51 -11.29 18.34 41.45
CA ARG A 51 -11.97 17.81 40.25
C ARG A 51 -11.34 18.35 38.98
N ARG A 52 -11.05 19.66 38.92
CA ARG A 52 -10.42 20.30 37.77
C ARG A 52 -8.97 19.84 37.56
N LEU A 53 -8.20 19.69 38.64
CA LEU A 53 -6.84 19.16 38.60
C LEU A 53 -6.80 17.68 38.16
N MET A 54 -7.83 16.90 38.52
CA MET A 54 -7.96 15.51 38.11
C MET A 54 -8.33 15.40 36.63
N GLN A 55 -9.26 16.24 36.14
CA GLN A 55 -9.63 16.31 34.73
C GLN A 55 -8.44 16.70 33.84
N THR A 56 -7.59 17.61 34.32
CA THR A 56 -6.37 18.03 33.63
C THR A 56 -5.21 17.04 33.80
N GLY A 57 -5.38 16.00 34.61
CA GLY A 57 -4.37 14.96 34.81
C GLY A 57 -3.16 15.38 35.65
N LEU A 58 -3.24 16.51 36.35
CA LEU A 58 -2.18 17.02 37.25
C LEU A 58 -2.16 16.29 38.60
N ILE A 59 -3.30 15.75 39.02
CA ILE A 59 -3.43 14.89 40.20
C ILE A 59 -4.09 13.56 39.85
N THR A 60 -3.79 12.52 40.63
CA THR A 60 -4.47 11.22 40.54
C THR A 60 -5.82 11.24 41.27
N ARG A 61 -6.62 10.17 41.09
CA ARG A 61 -7.87 9.97 41.85
C ARG A 61 -7.65 9.93 43.36
N ASP A 62 -6.46 9.51 43.79
CA ASP A 62 -6.04 9.49 45.20
C ASP A 62 -5.54 10.86 45.71
N GLY A 63 -5.61 11.90 44.89
CA GLY A 63 -5.14 13.25 45.22
C GLY A 63 -3.62 13.41 45.21
N ARG A 64 -2.86 12.46 44.66
CA ARG A 64 -1.40 12.55 44.56
C ARG A 64 -0.98 13.33 43.32
N LEU A 65 0.10 14.10 43.43
CA LEU A 65 0.65 14.84 42.30
C LEU A 65 1.19 13.89 41.23
N VAL A 66 0.90 14.20 39.98
CA VAL A 66 1.42 13.48 38.83
C VAL A 66 2.79 14.05 38.43
N ASP A 67 3.84 13.25 38.59
CA ASP A 67 5.16 13.57 38.02
C ASP A 67 5.12 13.32 36.49
N GLN A 68 5.07 14.39 35.70
CA GLN A 68 5.04 14.31 34.23
C GLN A 68 6.25 13.55 33.67
N ASN A 69 7.44 13.77 34.26
CA ASN A 69 8.68 13.10 33.87
C ASN A 69 8.61 11.57 34.00
N LYS A 70 7.81 11.05 34.94
CA LYS A 70 7.64 9.60 35.13
C LYS A 70 6.60 8.99 34.20
N ARG A 71 5.69 9.81 33.65
CA ARG A 71 4.65 9.35 32.70
C ARG A 71 5.08 9.43 31.25
N GLY A 72 6.14 10.16 30.94
CA GLY A 72 6.70 10.28 29.59
C GLY A 72 6.90 8.92 28.91
N GLY A 73 7.39 7.90 29.63
CA GLY A 73 7.57 6.56 29.05
C GLY A 73 6.27 5.90 28.59
N LYS A 74 5.16 6.06 29.32
CA LYS A 74 3.86 5.49 28.90
C LYS A 74 3.26 6.24 27.71
N ILE A 75 3.41 7.57 27.70
CA ILE A 75 2.98 8.41 26.57
C ILE A 75 3.77 8.03 25.32
N LEU A 76 5.10 7.87 25.45
CA LEU A 76 5.98 7.46 24.36
C LEU A 76 5.57 6.10 23.76
N ILE A 77 5.21 5.12 24.60
CA ILE A 77 4.73 3.81 24.12
C ILE A 77 3.45 3.99 23.31
N VAL A 78 2.48 4.77 23.81
CA VAL A 78 1.23 5.04 23.10
C VAL A 78 1.48 5.76 21.78
N GLU A 79 2.39 6.73 21.75
CA GLU A 79 2.77 7.44 20.52
C GLU A 79 3.40 6.49 19.49
N GLN A 80 4.27 5.58 19.94
CA GLN A 80 4.87 4.56 19.08
C GLN A 80 3.83 3.60 18.52
N GLU A 81 2.91 3.10 19.35
CA GLU A 81 1.84 2.21 18.91
C GLU A 81 0.89 2.90 17.93
N LEU A 82 0.55 4.16 18.19
CA LEU A 82 -0.33 4.94 17.32
C LEU A 82 0.34 5.21 15.96
N LYS A 83 1.65 5.51 15.96
CA LYS A 83 2.43 5.64 14.73
C LYS A 83 2.47 4.32 13.96
N ALA A 84 2.78 3.21 14.62
CA ALA A 84 2.82 1.89 13.99
C ALA A 84 1.45 1.48 13.40
N ALA A 85 0.36 1.78 14.11
CA ALA A 85 -0.99 1.56 13.62
C ALA A 85 -1.31 2.42 12.38
N SER A 86 -0.88 3.69 12.36
CA SER A 86 -1.05 4.57 11.19
C SER A 86 -0.27 4.06 9.99
N ASP A 87 0.98 3.66 10.18
CA ASP A 87 1.83 3.13 9.12
C ASP A 87 1.27 1.84 8.53
N ARG A 88 0.71 0.97 9.39
CA ARG A 88 0.04 -0.27 8.96
C ARG A 88 -1.16 0.02 8.06
N LYS A 89 -2.03 0.95 8.45
CA LYS A 89 -3.19 1.36 7.65
C LYS A 89 -2.76 1.98 6.32
N ALA A 90 -1.71 2.81 6.32
CA ALA A 90 -1.19 3.39 5.09
C ALA A 90 -0.70 2.31 4.10
N ARG A 91 -0.02 1.27 4.60
CA ARG A 91 0.41 0.13 3.77
C ARG A 91 -0.77 -0.66 3.21
N GLU A 92 -1.76 -0.95 4.04
CA GLU A 92 -2.96 -1.67 3.61
C GLU A 92 -3.71 -0.93 2.49
N ILE A 93 -3.82 0.39 2.60
CA ILE A 93 -4.41 1.23 1.55
C ILE A 93 -3.56 1.17 0.28
N ALA A 94 -2.24 1.32 0.40
CA ALA A 94 -1.33 1.28 -0.75
C ALA A 94 -1.35 -0.09 -1.46
N GLU A 95 -1.39 -1.20 -0.71
CA GLU A 95 -1.51 -2.55 -1.26
C GLU A 95 -2.84 -2.75 -1.98
N ARG A 96 -3.95 -2.26 -1.39
CA ARG A 96 -5.27 -2.31 -2.04
C ARG A 96 -5.29 -1.52 -3.34
N GLU A 97 -4.74 -0.30 -3.36
CA GLU A 97 -4.66 0.52 -4.56
C GLU A 97 -3.79 -0.15 -5.64
N GLU A 98 -2.69 -0.77 -5.26
CA GLU A 98 -1.81 -1.46 -6.21
C GLU A 98 -2.49 -2.68 -6.84
N LEU A 99 -3.22 -3.47 -6.05
CA LEU A 99 -4.03 -4.58 -6.55
C LEU A 99 -5.13 -4.11 -7.51
N GLU A 100 -5.77 -2.97 -7.19
CA GLU A 100 -6.78 -2.39 -8.07
C GLU A 100 -6.18 -1.92 -9.40
N ARG A 101 -5.01 -1.27 -9.37
CA ARG A 101 -4.28 -0.88 -10.58
C ARG A 101 -3.94 -2.10 -11.44
N GLN A 102 -3.44 -3.16 -10.82
CA GLN A 102 -3.11 -4.41 -11.53
C GLN A 102 -4.36 -5.03 -12.17
N ARG A 103 -5.49 -5.05 -11.46
CA ARG A 103 -6.78 -5.52 -12.01
C ARG A 103 -7.20 -4.72 -13.23
N VAL A 104 -7.14 -3.39 -13.15
CA VAL A 104 -7.49 -2.50 -14.28
C VAL A 104 -6.59 -2.74 -15.49
N VAL A 105 -5.28 -2.91 -15.28
CA VAL A 105 -4.32 -3.21 -16.36
C VAL A 105 -4.62 -4.57 -17.01
N LEU A 106 -4.88 -5.61 -16.20
CA LEU A 106 -5.23 -6.94 -16.70
C LEU A 106 -6.54 -6.93 -17.48
N GLU A 107 -7.58 -6.26 -16.97
CA GLU A 107 -8.85 -6.10 -17.67
C GLU A 107 -8.66 -5.38 -19.01
N LYS A 108 -7.89 -4.29 -19.03
CA LYS A 108 -7.59 -3.56 -20.26
C LYS A 108 -6.88 -4.46 -21.27
N ARG A 109 -5.88 -5.23 -20.84
CA ARG A 109 -5.17 -6.19 -21.70
C ARG A 109 -6.12 -7.25 -22.23
N LYS A 110 -7.00 -7.81 -21.39
CA LYS A 110 -8.03 -8.79 -21.79
C LYS A 110 -8.97 -8.22 -22.85
N MET A 111 -9.40 -6.98 -22.68
CA MET A 111 -10.27 -6.28 -23.65
C MET A 111 -9.57 -6.04 -24.99
N GLU A 112 -8.28 -5.65 -24.97
CA GLU A 112 -7.49 -5.48 -26.19
C GLU A 112 -7.28 -6.80 -26.93
N MET A 113 -6.99 -7.89 -26.21
CA MET A 113 -6.87 -9.23 -26.80
C MET A 113 -8.18 -9.69 -27.43
N ARG A 114 -9.32 -9.47 -26.77
CA ARG A 114 -10.65 -9.75 -27.33
C ARG A 114 -10.93 -8.95 -28.61
N LYS A 115 -10.51 -7.67 -28.67
CA LYS A 115 -10.64 -6.86 -29.89
C LYS A 115 -9.78 -7.41 -31.03
N LYS A 116 -8.52 -7.76 -30.75
CA LYS A 116 -7.61 -8.36 -31.75
C LYS A 116 -8.16 -9.68 -32.28
N ALA A 117 -8.63 -10.57 -31.39
CA ALA A 117 -9.22 -11.85 -31.78
C ALA A 117 -10.43 -11.68 -32.71
N ARG A 118 -11.29 -10.67 -32.44
CA ARG A 118 -12.42 -10.33 -33.33
C ARG A 118 -11.98 -9.88 -34.71
N MET A 119 -10.99 -8.97 -34.79
CA MET A 119 -10.46 -8.50 -36.08
C MET A 119 -9.83 -9.65 -36.89
N VAL A 120 -9.06 -10.52 -36.24
CA VAL A 120 -8.46 -11.69 -36.90
C VAL A 120 -9.54 -12.66 -37.40
N ALA A 121 -10.58 -12.91 -36.61
CA ALA A 121 -11.69 -13.75 -37.03
C ALA A 121 -12.42 -13.17 -38.25
N GLU A 122 -12.62 -11.85 -38.29
CA GLU A 122 -13.24 -11.15 -39.42
C GLU A 122 -12.37 -11.26 -40.69
N LEU A 123 -11.06 -11.02 -40.58
CA LEU A 123 -10.12 -11.20 -41.69
C LEU A 123 -10.08 -12.65 -42.19
N LYS A 124 -10.15 -13.65 -41.29
CA LYS A 124 -10.25 -15.07 -41.67
C LYS A 124 -11.55 -15.35 -42.44
N GLN A 125 -12.66 -14.75 -42.04
CA GLN A 125 -13.93 -14.88 -42.76
C GLN A 125 -13.87 -14.17 -44.13
N GLU A 126 -13.29 -12.98 -44.21
CA GLU A 126 -13.13 -12.25 -45.46
C GLU A 126 -12.20 -13.00 -46.44
N THR A 127 -11.06 -13.50 -45.96
CA THR A 127 -10.14 -14.29 -46.79
C THR A 127 -10.77 -15.61 -47.24
N ALA A 128 -11.54 -16.29 -46.39
CA ALA A 128 -12.28 -17.48 -46.75
C ALA A 128 -13.36 -17.21 -47.80
N THR A 129 -14.15 -16.15 -47.63
CA THR A 129 -15.18 -15.76 -48.62
C THR A 129 -14.55 -15.29 -49.92
N ARG A 130 -13.46 -14.52 -49.87
CA ARG A 130 -12.68 -14.13 -51.04
C ARG A 130 -12.10 -15.33 -51.77
N ARG A 131 -11.56 -16.33 -51.04
CA ARG A 131 -11.06 -17.59 -51.60
C ARG A 131 -12.18 -18.40 -52.26
N MET A 132 -13.35 -18.50 -51.62
CA MET A 132 -14.52 -19.16 -52.20
C MET A 132 -15.02 -18.45 -53.46
N ASN A 133 -15.10 -17.13 -53.45
CA ASN A 133 -15.49 -16.33 -54.61
C ASN A 133 -14.47 -16.44 -55.75
N TRP A 134 -13.17 -16.44 -55.43
CA TRP A 134 -12.10 -16.66 -56.40
C TRP A 134 -12.19 -18.06 -57.02
N ALA A 135 -12.37 -19.10 -56.20
CA ALA A 135 -12.54 -20.48 -56.67
C ALA A 135 -13.79 -20.67 -57.56
N LYS A 136 -14.89 -19.97 -57.25
CA LYS A 136 -16.09 -19.94 -58.12
C LYS A 136 -15.83 -19.26 -59.46
N LYS A 137 -15.06 -18.17 -59.47
CA LYS A 137 -14.83 -17.34 -60.67
C LYS A 137 -13.73 -17.88 -61.59
N PHE A 138 -12.68 -18.48 -61.03
CA PHE A 138 -11.49 -18.91 -61.76
C PHE A 138 -11.22 -20.43 -61.67
N GLY A 139 -12.10 -21.19 -61.02
CA GLY A 139 -11.88 -22.61 -60.72
C GLY A 139 -10.99 -22.80 -59.49
N SER A 140 -11.11 -23.96 -58.83
CA SER A 140 -10.29 -24.28 -57.65
C SER A 140 -8.80 -24.26 -58.02
N PRO A 141 -7.93 -23.56 -57.26
CA PRO A 141 -6.50 -23.49 -57.56
C PRO A 141 -5.80 -24.84 -57.43
N GLY A 142 -6.48 -25.88 -56.92
CA GLY A 142 -5.98 -27.26 -56.87
C GLY A 142 -6.49 -28.18 -57.99
N ALA A 143 -7.28 -27.68 -58.94
CA ALA A 143 -7.85 -28.51 -60.03
C ALA A 143 -7.07 -28.42 -61.36
N LEU A 144 -6.06 -27.55 -61.46
CA LEU A 144 -5.13 -27.56 -62.58
C LEU A 144 -3.88 -28.35 -62.18
N GLY A 145 -3.60 -29.39 -62.96
CA GLY A 145 -2.71 -30.48 -62.64
C GLY A 145 -1.29 -30.10 -62.22
N SER A 146 -0.57 -31.14 -61.82
CA SER A 146 0.87 -31.24 -61.57
C SER A 146 1.73 -30.80 -62.78
N GLY A 147 1.56 -29.55 -63.22
CA GLY A 147 2.45 -28.87 -64.13
C GLY A 147 3.74 -28.59 -63.39
N LYS A 148 4.79 -29.31 -63.77
CA LYS A 148 6.19 -29.06 -63.39
C LYS A 148 6.45 -27.55 -63.39
N ILE A 149 6.66 -26.97 -62.22
CA ILE A 149 7.24 -25.64 -62.08
C ILE A 149 8.66 -25.75 -62.62
N VAL A 150 8.86 -25.35 -63.87
CA VAL A 150 10.20 -25.14 -64.40
C VAL A 150 10.78 -23.99 -63.59
N SER A 151 11.83 -24.28 -62.83
CA SER A 151 12.54 -23.28 -62.03
C SER A 151 13.12 -22.21 -62.94
N SER A 152 12.39 -21.13 -63.17
CA SER A 152 12.99 -19.89 -63.67
C SER A 152 13.77 -19.30 -62.50
N LYS A 153 15.10 -19.43 -62.58
CA LYS A 153 16.04 -18.67 -61.75
C LYS A 153 15.63 -17.19 -61.79
N PRO A 154 15.52 -16.50 -60.64
CA PRO A 154 15.36 -15.06 -60.66
C PRO A 154 16.62 -14.46 -61.32
N TYR A 155 16.43 -13.72 -62.40
CA TYR A 155 17.46 -12.88 -62.99
C TYR A 155 17.79 -11.80 -61.96
N LEU A 156 18.93 -11.96 -61.28
CA LEU A 156 19.61 -10.85 -60.61
C LEU A 156 20.28 -10.00 -61.69
N PRO A 157 19.97 -8.70 -61.81
CA PRO A 157 20.72 -7.80 -62.70
C PRO A 157 22.17 -7.70 -62.20
N SER A 158 23.14 -8.07 -63.04
CA SER A 158 24.57 -8.14 -62.71
C SER A 158 25.27 -6.79 -62.57
N ASP A 159 24.57 -5.66 -62.79
CA ASP A 159 25.19 -4.35 -62.96
C ASP A 159 24.79 -3.38 -61.84
N LEU A 160 25.07 -3.75 -60.58
CA LEU A 160 25.10 -2.79 -59.49
C LEU A 160 26.51 -2.17 -59.42
N PRO A 161 26.64 -0.83 -59.45
CA PRO A 161 27.93 -0.17 -59.31
C PRO A 161 28.57 -0.52 -57.95
N PRO A 162 29.91 -0.61 -57.88
CA PRO A 162 30.60 -0.86 -56.62
C PRO A 162 30.24 0.25 -55.62
N ALA A 163 29.84 -0.16 -54.41
CA ALA A 163 29.53 0.75 -53.33
C ALA A 163 30.73 1.70 -53.07
N PRO A 164 30.48 3.00 -52.82
CA PRO A 164 31.55 3.93 -52.46
C PRO A 164 32.25 3.45 -51.19
N ALA A 165 33.58 3.49 -51.19
CA ALA A 165 34.40 3.18 -50.03
C ALA A 165 33.99 4.09 -48.86
N LEU A 166 33.46 3.48 -47.80
CA LEU A 166 33.18 4.18 -46.54
C LEU A 166 34.52 4.47 -45.85
N ASP A 167 34.76 5.76 -45.58
CA ASP A 167 35.87 6.29 -44.81
C ASP A 167 35.74 5.84 -43.34
N GLU A 168 36.84 5.42 -42.73
CA GLU A 168 36.89 4.67 -41.45
C GLU A 168 36.58 5.51 -40.19
N ASN A 169 35.94 6.68 -40.29
CA ASN A 169 35.87 7.64 -39.19
C ASN A 169 34.49 8.09 -38.71
N ASP A 170 33.42 7.34 -39.01
CA ASP A 170 32.12 7.58 -38.36
C ASP A 170 31.89 6.61 -37.19
N PHE A 171 32.62 6.89 -36.11
CA PHE A 171 32.37 6.37 -34.77
C PHE A 171 31.08 7.00 -34.22
N TYR A 172 29.92 6.42 -34.51
CA TYR A 172 28.70 6.70 -33.75
C TYR A 172 28.28 5.46 -32.97
N CYS A 173 28.35 5.58 -31.65
CA CYS A 173 27.88 4.59 -30.70
C CYS A 173 26.42 4.21 -30.97
N ASN A 174 26.19 2.98 -31.41
CA ASN A 174 24.94 2.30 -31.15
C ASN A 174 25.23 0.87 -30.72
N SER A 175 25.34 0.68 -29.41
CA SER A 175 25.33 -0.63 -28.77
C SER A 175 23.93 -1.22 -28.89
N GLY A 176 23.69 -1.94 -29.98
CA GLY A 176 22.50 -2.77 -30.19
C GLY A 176 22.93 -4.00 -30.98
N ARG A 177 22.91 -5.16 -30.33
CA ARG A 177 23.23 -6.45 -30.92
C ARG A 177 22.21 -6.80 -32.01
N ASP A 178 22.56 -6.55 -33.26
CA ASP A 178 21.87 -7.16 -34.39
C ASP A 178 22.49 -8.54 -34.61
N SER A 179 21.86 -9.52 -33.96
CA SER A 179 22.06 -10.93 -34.27
C SER A 179 21.38 -11.16 -35.61
N GLU A 180 22.17 -11.50 -36.63
CA GLU A 180 21.70 -11.91 -37.95
C GLU A 180 20.69 -13.06 -37.81
N MET A 181 19.40 -12.74 -37.78
CA MET A 181 18.35 -13.72 -37.99
C MET A 181 18.24 -13.95 -39.48
N SER A 182 18.86 -15.05 -39.93
CA SER A 182 18.54 -15.69 -41.20
C SER A 182 17.02 -15.83 -41.33
N PHE A 183 16.43 -15.09 -42.28
CA PHE A 183 15.03 -15.22 -42.65
C PHE A 183 14.85 -16.52 -43.44
N SER A 184 14.90 -17.66 -42.74
CA SER A 184 14.31 -18.88 -43.25
C SER A 184 12.82 -18.62 -43.39
N SER A 185 12.33 -18.61 -44.63
CA SER A 185 10.91 -18.63 -44.99
C SER A 185 10.30 -19.95 -44.48
N SER A 186 10.15 -20.02 -43.16
CA SER A 186 9.28 -20.94 -42.48
C SER A 186 7.88 -20.47 -42.80
N LYS A 187 7.04 -21.37 -43.27
CA LYS A 187 5.59 -21.20 -43.27
C LYS A 187 5.18 -21.04 -41.80
N PHE A 188 5.31 -19.83 -41.28
CA PHE A 188 4.84 -19.43 -39.97
C PHE A 188 3.32 -19.48 -40.07
N SER A 189 2.76 -20.62 -39.67
CA SER A 189 1.34 -20.86 -39.73
C SER A 189 0.66 -19.83 -38.82
N GLU A 190 -0.14 -18.94 -39.40
CA GLU A 190 -1.07 -18.03 -38.70
C GLU A 190 -2.00 -18.76 -37.71
N ASP A 191 -2.01 -20.09 -37.75
CA ASP A 191 -2.68 -20.97 -36.79
C ASP A 191 -1.92 -21.09 -35.45
N HIS A 192 -0.59 -20.97 -35.42
CA HIS A 192 0.21 -21.03 -34.19
C HIS A 192 0.05 -19.76 -33.34
N GLU A 193 -0.06 -18.58 -33.97
CA GLU A 193 -0.35 -17.33 -33.24
C GLU A 193 -1.74 -17.36 -32.60
N MET A 194 -2.73 -17.96 -33.28
CA MET A 194 -4.09 -18.14 -32.75
C MET A 194 -4.13 -19.13 -31.59
N GLU A 195 -3.36 -20.21 -31.66
CA GLU A 195 -3.28 -21.22 -30.60
C GLU A 195 -2.55 -20.67 -29.37
N GLU A 196 -1.57 -19.80 -29.57
CA GLU A 196 -0.84 -19.10 -28.49
C GLU A 196 -1.70 -18.01 -27.84
N VAL A 197 -2.43 -17.21 -28.62
CA VAL A 197 -3.40 -16.23 -28.09
C VAL A 197 -4.55 -16.90 -27.35
N ASN A 198 -5.08 -18.01 -27.86
CA ASN A 198 -6.14 -18.77 -27.17
C ASN A 198 -5.62 -19.47 -25.90
N ARG A 199 -4.37 -19.94 -25.91
CA ARG A 199 -3.70 -20.48 -24.72
C ARG A 199 -3.52 -19.39 -23.65
N GLU A 200 -3.03 -18.22 -24.04
CA GLU A 200 -2.87 -17.07 -23.14
C GLU A 200 -4.22 -16.57 -22.59
N LEU A 201 -5.29 -16.62 -23.41
CA LEU A 201 -6.65 -16.29 -22.97
C LEU A 201 -7.21 -17.29 -21.93
N MET A 202 -6.91 -18.59 -22.11
CA MET A 202 -7.32 -19.68 -21.20
C MET A 202 -6.51 -19.68 -19.89
N GLU A 203 -5.22 -19.34 -19.94
CA GLU A 203 -4.38 -19.18 -18.75
C GLU A 203 -4.82 -17.99 -17.89
N LEU A 204 -5.26 -16.89 -18.51
CA LEU A 204 -5.82 -15.73 -17.80
C LEU A 204 -7.23 -15.96 -17.24
N GLU A 205 -8.00 -16.92 -17.78
CA GLU A 205 -9.32 -17.30 -17.23
C GLU A 205 -9.23 -18.38 -16.15
N SER A 206 -8.16 -19.19 -16.14
CA SER A 206 -7.87 -20.16 -15.08
C SER A 206 -7.08 -19.58 -13.91
N GLY A 207 -6.45 -18.40 -14.07
CA GLY A 207 -5.91 -17.57 -12.99
C GLY A 207 -6.99 -16.91 -12.10
N GLY A 208 -8.06 -17.64 -11.79
CA GLY A 208 -9.01 -17.26 -10.75
C GLY A 208 -8.24 -17.05 -9.45
N ALA A 209 -8.51 -15.92 -8.79
CA ALA A 209 -7.93 -15.59 -7.50
C ALA A 209 -7.99 -16.80 -6.56
N PRO A 210 -6.95 -17.08 -5.74
CA PRO A 210 -7.06 -18.07 -4.70
C PRO A 210 -8.16 -17.60 -3.74
N SER A 211 -9.37 -18.12 -3.88
CA SER A 211 -10.40 -18.08 -2.85
C SER A 211 -9.91 -18.98 -1.72
N GLY A 212 -8.99 -18.43 -0.91
CA GLY A 212 -8.55 -19.10 0.30
C GLY A 212 -9.71 -19.20 1.29
N PRO A 213 -9.69 -20.17 2.21
CA PRO A 213 -10.73 -20.39 3.22
C PRO A 213 -10.90 -19.23 4.24
N ILE A 214 -10.25 -18.09 4.03
CA ILE A 214 -10.28 -16.93 4.93
C ILE A 214 -11.49 -16.02 4.61
N ASP A 215 -11.89 -15.94 3.34
CA ASP A 215 -12.99 -15.06 2.92
C ASP A 215 -14.36 -15.57 3.42
N GLU A 216 -14.58 -16.89 3.42
CA GLU A 216 -15.81 -17.49 3.97
C GLU A 216 -15.94 -17.28 5.49
N ALA A 217 -14.82 -17.30 6.23
CA ALA A 217 -14.84 -17.08 7.67
C ALA A 217 -15.13 -15.61 8.04
N MET A 218 -14.65 -14.66 7.23
CA MET A 218 -14.92 -13.23 7.42
C MET A 218 -16.36 -12.86 7.07
N ASP A 219 -16.92 -13.45 6.01
CA ASP A 219 -18.31 -13.21 5.61
C ASP A 219 -19.31 -13.74 6.64
N VAL A 220 -19.04 -14.90 7.25
CA VAL A 220 -19.86 -15.44 8.34
C VAL A 220 -19.78 -14.54 9.59
N GLN A 221 -18.59 -14.02 9.93
CA GLN A 221 -18.44 -13.10 11.07
C GLN A 221 -19.13 -11.74 10.83
N LEU A 222 -19.08 -11.21 9.61
CA LEU A 222 -19.78 -9.98 9.24
C LEU A 222 -21.30 -10.15 9.25
N ALA A 223 -21.81 -11.30 8.81
CA ALA A 223 -23.23 -11.62 8.91
C ALA A 223 -23.71 -11.74 10.38
N GLN A 224 -22.88 -12.32 11.25
CA GLN A 224 -23.17 -12.43 12.68
C GLN A 224 -23.18 -11.06 13.38
N LEU A 225 -22.20 -10.20 13.08
CA LEU A 225 -22.17 -8.81 13.57
C LEU A 225 -23.36 -7.97 13.08
N GLY A 226 -23.76 -8.14 11.82
CA GLY A 226 -24.94 -7.47 11.27
C GLY A 226 -26.24 -7.86 11.98
N SER A 227 -26.37 -9.14 12.33
CA SER A 227 -27.49 -9.66 13.13
C SER A 227 -27.51 -9.09 14.56
N GLU A 228 -26.36 -8.96 15.22
CA GLU A 228 -26.28 -8.41 16.59
C GLU A 228 -26.59 -6.91 16.63
N ILE A 229 -26.10 -6.16 15.64
CA ILE A 229 -26.39 -4.72 15.53
C ILE A 229 -27.87 -4.48 15.25
N GLY A 230 -28.50 -5.27 14.38
CA GLY A 230 -29.94 -5.19 14.12
C GLY A 230 -30.78 -5.49 15.36
N ALA A 231 -30.38 -6.48 16.17
CA ALA A 231 -31.04 -6.81 17.43
C ALA A 231 -30.91 -5.70 18.47
N LEU A 232 -29.73 -5.06 18.58
CA LEU A 232 -29.53 -3.90 19.45
C LEU A 232 -30.37 -2.70 19.00
N MET A 233 -30.40 -2.39 17.70
CA MET A 233 -31.20 -1.29 17.19
C MET A 233 -32.71 -1.48 17.44
N ASN A 234 -33.22 -2.72 17.37
CA ASN A 234 -34.61 -3.01 17.72
C ASN A 234 -34.86 -2.99 19.24
N ALA A 235 -33.88 -3.34 20.07
CA ALA A 235 -34.00 -3.26 21.53
C ALA A 235 -34.01 -1.81 22.06
N TYR A 236 -33.44 -0.87 21.31
CA TYR A 236 -33.41 0.56 21.64
C TYR A 236 -34.34 1.42 20.77
N GLY A 237 -35.13 0.80 19.89
CA GLY A 237 -36.13 1.48 19.06
C GLY A 237 -37.46 1.61 19.79
N GLU A 238 -37.85 2.86 20.06
CA GLU A 238 -39.18 3.31 20.48
C GLU A 238 -39.60 3.02 21.94
N GLU A 239 -38.96 3.70 22.89
CA GLU A 239 -39.75 4.26 23.99
C GLU A 239 -40.30 5.63 23.56
N PRO A 240 -41.63 5.82 23.49
CA PRO A 240 -42.21 7.12 23.18
C PRO A 240 -41.84 8.11 24.30
N MET A 241 -41.08 9.15 23.92
CA MET A 241 -40.72 10.24 24.83
C MET A 241 -41.97 10.83 25.47
N PRO A 242 -42.03 10.96 26.81
CA PRO A 242 -43.17 11.59 27.46
C PRO A 242 -43.27 13.04 27.00
N VAL A 243 -44.38 13.37 26.36
CA VAL A 243 -44.72 14.74 25.96
C VAL A 243 -44.80 15.56 27.24
N ALA A 244 -43.92 16.54 27.38
CA ALA A 244 -43.94 17.45 28.50
C ALA A 244 -45.21 18.30 28.43
N ASP A 245 -46.15 18.04 29.33
CA ASP A 245 -47.30 18.91 29.53
C ASP A 245 -46.81 20.31 29.89
N SER A 246 -47.22 21.26 29.06
CA SER A 246 -46.96 22.68 29.21
C SER A 246 -47.53 23.20 30.52
N TYR A 247 -46.67 23.78 31.36
CA TYR A 247 -47.06 24.57 32.51
C TYR A 247 -47.87 25.80 32.07
N THR A 248 -49.12 25.88 32.54
CA THR A 248 -49.89 27.13 32.73
C THR A 248 -50.18 27.31 34.20
#